data_AF-A0A1F3T3I1-F1
#
_entry.id   AF-A0A1F3T3I1-F1
#
_cell.length_a   1.000
_cell.length_b   1.000
_cell.length_c   1.000
_cell.angle_alpha   90.00
_cell.angle_beta   90.00
_cell.angle_gamma   90.00
#
_symmetry.space_group_name_H-M   'P 1'
#
loop_
_entity.id
_entity.type
_entity.pdbx_description
1 polymer ?
#
loop_
_entity_poly.entity_id
_entity_poly.type
_entity_poly.pdbx_seq_one_letter_code
_entity_poly.pdbx_strand_id
1 'polypeptide(L)'
;MRKSLLSLILLTLSPAVHAWDGHAPLVQRISRMQLNAQERASFAAFADEPDKGMDQNLDASFDPLNERRWMGGTTGSTSQGFRHMYFGGWRVSQPLTTFQVPTQAIGQAPNRVLETARDARKLLGEGNRAEGLRRLAWSGHYLQDLAQPFHSVQIVHWRMVPWGAIGAWPPAKGFENLVKETTRTISNYHWAYEGYVLYHLKEGAFDSCLNDPAMITIQAPATALSSPDYPRELALAVADASVELAPELGRAEMEKYGTRLKESEIDLAHDKGNVEYTPRSAALDQVTCKALANAARATELLVEWALHP
;
A
#
# COMPACT_ATOMS: atom_id res chain seq x y z
N MET A 1 54.12 -8.81 21.60
CA MET A 1 54.06 -8.15 20.28
C MET A 1 52.61 -7.85 19.95
N ARG A 2 52.28 -6.58 19.74
CA ARG A 2 50.98 -6.08 19.28
C ARG A 2 50.74 -6.51 17.84
N LYS A 3 49.53 -6.98 17.50
CA LYS A 3 48.88 -6.65 16.23
C LYS A 3 47.39 -6.43 16.47
N SER A 4 47.03 -5.16 16.36
CA SER A 4 45.68 -4.64 16.27
C SER A 4 45.06 -5.09 14.95
N LEU A 5 43.81 -5.53 14.98
CA LEU A 5 42.93 -5.50 13.81
C LEU A 5 41.65 -4.77 14.21
N LEU A 6 41.65 -3.47 13.91
CA LEU A 6 40.45 -2.75 13.55
C LEU A 6 39.85 -3.43 12.32
N SER A 7 38.57 -3.77 12.36
CA SER A 7 37.75 -3.89 11.16
C SER A 7 36.33 -3.44 11.50
N LEU A 8 36.05 -2.22 11.04
CA LEU A 8 34.78 -1.69 10.57
C LEU A 8 33.53 -2.50 10.97
N ILE A 9 32.85 -2.05 12.02
CA ILE A 9 31.43 -2.32 12.18
C ILE A 9 30.73 -1.40 11.16
N LEU A 10 30.38 -1.93 9.99
CA LEU A 10 29.28 -1.37 9.22
C LEU A 10 28.02 -1.68 10.03
N LEU A 11 27.47 -0.66 10.69
CA LEU A 11 26.10 -0.64 11.14
C LEU A 11 25.20 -0.67 9.89
N THR A 12 24.96 -1.86 9.35
CA THR A 12 23.72 -2.10 8.61
C THR A 12 22.62 -2.14 9.67
N LEU A 13 22.08 -0.97 10.01
CA LEU A 13 20.71 -0.91 10.48
C LEU A 13 19.90 -1.55 9.36
N SER A 14 19.52 -2.83 9.50
CA SER A 14 18.35 -3.32 8.80
C SER A 14 17.21 -2.45 9.34
N PRO A 15 16.64 -1.52 8.56
CA PRO A 15 15.41 -0.91 9.00
C PRO A 15 14.44 -2.06 9.20
N ALA A 16 13.80 -2.13 10.37
CA ALA A 16 12.56 -2.89 10.49
C ALA A 16 11.63 -2.28 9.45
N VAL A 17 11.57 -2.88 8.26
CA VAL A 17 10.75 -2.37 7.18
C VAL A 17 9.33 -2.65 7.64
N HIS A 18 8.57 -1.60 7.91
CA HIS A 18 7.14 -1.70 8.10
C HIS A 18 6.50 -1.65 6.72
N ALA A 19 5.46 -2.45 6.50
CA ALA A 19 4.62 -2.32 5.29
C ALA A 19 4.19 -0.85 5.17
N TRP A 20 4.39 -0.28 3.99
CA TRP A 20 4.22 1.12 3.60
C TRP A 20 4.51 2.21 4.66
N ASP A 21 5.75 2.29 5.15
CA ASP A 21 6.21 3.48 5.90
C ASP A 21 6.49 4.66 4.95
N GLY A 22 5.47 5.41 4.53
CA GLY A 22 5.65 6.48 3.52
C GLY A 22 4.54 7.52 3.40
N HIS A 23 3.51 7.47 4.24
CA HIS A 23 2.37 8.37 4.14
C HIS A 23 2.72 9.77 4.62
N ALA A 24 3.46 9.90 5.72
CA ALA A 24 3.88 11.20 6.23
C ALA A 24 4.71 12.02 5.21
N PRO A 25 5.76 11.48 4.57
CA PRO A 25 6.48 12.18 3.50
C PRO A 25 5.60 12.59 2.31
N LEU A 26 4.64 11.74 1.93
CA LEU A 26 3.69 12.05 0.86
C LEU A 26 2.80 13.24 1.24
N VAL A 27 2.13 13.18 2.41
CA VAL A 27 1.25 14.24 2.93
C VAL A 27 1.95 15.60 2.96
N GLN A 28 3.21 15.64 3.40
CA GLN A 28 3.99 16.88 3.45
C GLN A 28 4.17 17.54 2.08
N ARG A 29 4.12 16.76 0.98
CA ARG A 29 4.35 17.23 -0.39
C ARG A 29 3.08 17.53 -1.20
N ILE A 30 1.90 17.16 -0.69
CA ILE A 30 0.61 17.42 -1.37
C ILE A 30 0.28 18.90 -1.28
N SER A 31 0.67 19.69 -2.28
CA SER A 31 0.62 21.16 -2.18
C SER A 31 -0.81 21.71 -2.04
N ARG A 32 -1.81 21.09 -2.69
CA ARG A 32 -3.18 21.62 -2.79
C ARG A 32 -4.11 21.19 -1.66
N MET A 33 -3.60 20.49 -0.64
CA MET A 33 -4.40 20.09 0.52
C MET A 33 -4.88 21.32 1.29
N GLN A 34 -6.19 21.42 1.55
CA GLN A 34 -6.85 22.54 2.23
C GLN A 34 -6.62 22.55 3.76
N LEU A 35 -5.39 22.29 4.18
CA LEU A 35 -4.93 22.38 5.56
C LEU A 35 -3.87 23.47 5.66
N ASN A 36 -3.89 24.25 6.74
CA ASN A 36 -2.78 25.15 7.03
C ASN A 36 -1.51 24.34 7.40
N ALA A 37 -0.37 25.02 7.50
CA ALA A 37 0.92 24.34 7.73
C ALA A 37 0.95 23.50 9.02
N GLN A 38 0.33 23.98 10.10
CA GLN A 38 0.27 23.26 11.37
C GLN A 38 -0.63 22.02 11.27
N GLU A 39 -1.79 22.16 10.65
CA GLU A 39 -2.75 21.07 10.47
C GLU A 39 -2.18 19.97 9.56
N ARG A 40 -1.46 20.36 8.51
CA ARG A 40 -0.76 19.44 7.62
C ARG A 40 0.34 18.68 8.35
N ALA A 41 1.11 19.36 9.20
CA ALA A 41 2.12 18.71 10.03
C ALA A 41 1.47 17.70 11.00
N SER A 42 0.35 18.06 11.62
CA SER A 42 -0.42 17.14 12.47
C SER A 42 -0.98 15.95 11.68
N PHE A 43 -1.59 16.17 10.52
CA PHE A 43 -2.07 15.10 9.65
C PHE A 43 -0.93 14.13 9.30
N ALA A 44 0.21 14.66 8.84
CA ALA A 44 1.36 13.84 8.49
C ALA A 44 1.86 13.01 9.68
N ALA A 45 1.91 13.59 10.89
CA ALA A 45 2.37 12.88 12.09
C ALA A 45 1.49 11.68 12.47
N PHE A 46 0.19 11.72 12.13
CA PHE A 46 -0.77 10.67 12.45
C PHE A 46 -1.03 9.69 11.31
N ALA A 47 -0.59 10.00 10.09
CA ALA A 47 -0.87 9.19 8.90
C ALA A 47 -0.31 7.76 9.04
N ASP A 48 0.86 7.57 9.65
CA ASP A 48 1.45 6.23 9.80
C ASP A 48 1.02 5.51 11.10
N GLU A 49 0.05 6.04 11.86
CA GLU A 49 -0.43 5.34 13.07
C GLU A 49 -1.13 4.00 12.81
N PRO A 50 -1.89 3.80 11.72
CA PRO A 50 -2.49 2.51 11.43
C PRO A 50 -1.47 1.36 11.36
N ASP A 51 -0.30 1.60 10.77
CA ASP A 51 0.80 0.62 10.70
C ASP A 51 1.54 0.40 12.02
N LYS A 52 1.36 1.29 13.01
CA LYS A 52 2.02 1.22 14.32
C LYS A 52 1.29 0.30 15.31
N GLY A 53 0.73 -0.79 14.79
CA GLY A 53 0.08 -1.84 15.57
C GLY A 53 -1.40 -1.65 15.83
N MET A 54 -2.03 -0.58 15.32
CA MET A 54 -3.47 -0.34 15.51
C MET A 54 -4.32 -1.47 14.93
N ASP A 55 -3.90 -2.01 13.78
CA ASP A 55 -4.63 -3.04 13.05
C ASP A 55 -3.98 -4.45 13.14
N GLN A 56 -2.98 -4.61 14.00
CA GLN A 56 -2.26 -5.88 14.17
C GLN A 56 -2.87 -6.74 15.28
N ASN A 57 -2.82 -8.07 15.09
CA ASN A 57 -3.22 -9.07 16.07
C ASN A 57 -4.65 -8.87 16.63
N LEU A 58 -5.55 -8.31 15.83
CA LEU A 58 -6.92 -8.04 16.24
C LEU A 58 -7.68 -9.33 16.58
N ASP A 59 -8.64 -9.24 17.50
CA ASP A 59 -9.52 -10.36 17.81
C ASP A 59 -10.32 -10.83 16.56
N ALA A 60 -10.77 -12.10 16.56
CA ALA A 60 -11.57 -12.65 15.46
C ALA A 60 -12.86 -11.86 15.19
N SER A 61 -13.43 -11.21 16.21
CA SER A 61 -14.62 -10.36 16.07
C SER A 61 -14.43 -9.16 15.12
N PHE A 62 -13.20 -8.72 14.87
CA PHE A 62 -12.90 -7.65 13.92
C PHE A 62 -12.80 -8.14 12.46
N ASP A 63 -12.82 -9.45 12.23
CA ASP A 63 -12.77 -10.08 10.91
C ASP A 63 -13.78 -11.24 10.84
N PRO A 64 -15.10 -10.96 10.90
CA PRO A 64 -16.13 -11.98 10.95
C PRO A 64 -16.21 -12.82 9.65
N LEU A 65 -15.64 -12.32 8.55
CA LEU A 65 -15.58 -13.01 7.26
C LEU A 65 -14.31 -13.84 7.08
N ASN A 66 -13.40 -13.79 8.06
CA ASN A 66 -12.11 -14.49 8.04
C ASN A 66 -11.33 -14.18 6.74
N GLU A 67 -11.22 -12.90 6.40
CA GLU A 67 -10.49 -12.39 5.25
C GLU A 67 -8.98 -12.43 5.48
N ARG A 68 -8.53 -12.29 6.73
CA ARG A 68 -7.11 -12.33 7.11
C ARG A 68 -6.37 -13.56 6.63
N ARG A 69 -7.03 -14.71 6.54
CA ARG A 69 -6.42 -15.95 6.00
C ARG A 69 -5.92 -15.79 4.56
N TRP A 70 -6.45 -14.82 3.80
CA TRP A 70 -6.07 -14.52 2.42
C TRP A 70 -5.22 -13.24 2.30
N MET A 71 -5.01 -12.50 3.39
CA MET A 71 -4.47 -11.13 3.38
C MET A 71 -3.42 -10.92 4.48
N GLY A 72 -2.47 -11.86 4.60
CA GLY A 72 -1.32 -11.72 5.50
C GLY A 72 -1.41 -12.47 6.84
N GLY A 73 -2.50 -13.18 7.12
CA GLY A 73 -2.64 -14.04 8.30
C GLY A 73 -3.24 -13.33 9.52
N THR A 74 -3.24 -14.01 10.67
CA THR A 74 -3.94 -13.53 11.89
C THR A 74 -3.01 -12.99 12.96
N THR A 75 -1.69 -13.16 12.80
CA THR A 75 -0.67 -12.73 13.77
C THR A 75 0.49 -11.99 13.10
N GLY A 76 1.22 -11.20 13.89
CA GLY A 76 2.37 -10.43 13.42
C GLY A 76 1.99 -9.17 12.63
N SER A 77 2.99 -8.50 12.06
CA SER A 77 2.82 -7.26 11.30
C SER A 77 1.92 -7.44 10.08
N THR A 78 2.00 -8.59 9.40
CA THR A 78 1.19 -8.90 8.21
C THR A 78 -0.30 -9.09 8.52
N SER A 79 -0.68 -9.27 9.78
CA SER A 79 -2.09 -9.48 10.17
C SER A 79 -3.01 -8.27 9.95
N GLN A 80 -2.43 -7.10 9.71
CA GLN A 80 -3.17 -5.88 9.40
C GLN A 80 -3.67 -5.83 7.94
N GLY A 81 -3.14 -6.66 7.03
CA GLY A 81 -3.38 -6.54 5.59
C GLY A 81 -4.85 -6.44 5.18
N PHE A 82 -5.76 -7.16 5.85
CA PHE A 82 -7.19 -7.10 5.55
C PHE A 82 -7.84 -5.71 5.73
N ARG A 83 -7.26 -4.82 6.55
CA ARG A 83 -7.74 -3.43 6.74
C ARG A 83 -7.10 -2.42 5.80
N HIS A 84 -5.94 -2.78 5.25
CA HIS A 84 -5.10 -1.92 4.41
C HIS A 84 -5.27 -2.21 2.91
N MET A 85 -5.91 -3.32 2.57
CA MET A 85 -6.04 -3.78 1.20
C MET A 85 -7.51 -3.95 0.82
N TYR A 86 -7.77 -3.93 -0.49
CA TYR A 86 -9.07 -4.27 -1.06
C TYR A 86 -8.89 -4.93 -2.42
N PHE A 87 -9.25 -6.20 -2.51
CA PHE A 87 -9.25 -6.92 -3.76
C PHE A 87 -10.69 -7.01 -4.26
N GLY A 88 -11.00 -6.27 -5.33
CA GLY A 88 -12.37 -6.03 -5.82
C GLY A 88 -13.09 -7.22 -6.45
N GLY A 89 -12.52 -8.43 -6.40
CA GLY A 89 -13.06 -9.62 -7.01
C GLY A 89 -12.60 -9.81 -8.46
N TRP A 90 -12.80 -11.02 -8.97
CA TRP A 90 -12.41 -11.38 -10.33
C TRP A 90 -13.35 -10.76 -11.37
N ARG A 91 -12.80 -10.04 -12.35
CA ARG A 91 -13.54 -9.33 -13.40
C ARG A 91 -13.28 -9.95 -14.76
N VAL A 92 -14.35 -10.28 -15.48
CA VAL A 92 -14.27 -10.84 -16.84
C VAL A 92 -13.64 -9.86 -17.85
N SER A 93 -13.77 -8.55 -17.62
CA SER A 93 -13.13 -7.52 -18.46
C SER A 93 -11.61 -7.48 -18.32
N GLN A 94 -11.07 -7.94 -17.19
CA GLN A 94 -9.64 -7.91 -16.87
C GLN A 94 -9.21 -9.17 -16.11
N PRO A 95 -9.35 -10.36 -16.72
CA PRO A 95 -9.34 -11.61 -15.98
C PRO A 95 -7.96 -11.97 -15.43
N LEU A 96 -6.88 -11.49 -16.05
CA LEU A 96 -5.52 -11.76 -15.60
C LEU A 96 -5.11 -10.85 -14.43
N THR A 97 -5.42 -9.56 -14.53
CA THR A 97 -5.06 -8.55 -13.52
C THR A 97 -5.86 -8.69 -12.24
N THR A 98 -7.13 -9.06 -12.36
CA THR A 98 -8.05 -9.20 -11.22
C THR A 98 -8.17 -10.64 -10.72
N PHE A 99 -7.34 -11.56 -11.22
CA PHE A 99 -7.33 -12.92 -10.71
C PHE A 99 -6.94 -12.90 -9.22
N GLN A 100 -7.79 -13.50 -8.39
CA GLN A 100 -7.60 -13.57 -6.95
C GLN A 100 -8.27 -14.81 -6.37
N VAL A 101 -7.80 -15.21 -5.19
CA VAL A 101 -8.42 -16.26 -4.37
C VAL A 101 -8.74 -15.67 -2.99
N PRO A 102 -10.01 -15.69 -2.55
CA PRO A 102 -11.21 -16.14 -3.27
C PRO A 102 -11.59 -15.19 -4.41
N THR A 103 -12.42 -15.64 -5.35
CA THR A 103 -12.84 -14.86 -6.52
C THR A 103 -13.79 -13.71 -6.21
N GLN A 104 -14.42 -13.73 -5.03
CA GLN A 104 -15.27 -12.64 -4.53
C GLN A 104 -14.42 -11.52 -3.92
N ALA A 105 -14.98 -10.32 -3.84
CA ALA A 105 -14.30 -9.19 -3.23
C ALA A 105 -13.96 -9.46 -1.75
N ILE A 106 -12.78 -9.04 -1.33
CA ILE A 106 -12.29 -9.15 0.06
C ILE A 106 -11.48 -7.91 0.44
N GLY A 107 -11.38 -7.65 1.73
CA GLY A 107 -10.62 -6.53 2.29
C GLY A 107 -11.51 -5.34 2.65
N GLN A 108 -11.06 -4.58 3.63
CA GLN A 108 -11.91 -3.63 4.36
C GLN A 108 -11.49 -2.18 4.17
N ALA A 109 -10.39 -1.90 3.47
CA ALA A 109 -9.86 -0.54 3.32
C ALA A 109 -10.91 0.50 2.89
N PRO A 110 -11.80 0.29 1.90
CA PRO A 110 -12.85 1.25 1.56
C PRO A 110 -13.82 1.57 2.70
N ASN A 111 -14.17 0.55 3.51
CA ASN A 111 -15.02 0.76 4.68
C ASN A 111 -14.25 1.47 5.80
N ARG A 112 -12.96 1.15 5.99
CA ARG A 112 -12.09 1.83 6.95
C ARG A 112 -11.91 3.31 6.61
N VAL A 113 -11.71 3.66 5.33
CA VAL A 113 -11.72 5.04 4.84
C VAL A 113 -13.02 5.73 5.24
N LEU A 114 -14.17 5.12 4.97
CA LEU A 114 -15.49 5.68 5.29
C LEU A 114 -15.71 5.91 6.79
N GLU A 115 -15.49 4.89 7.61
CA GLU A 115 -15.70 4.93 9.06
C GLU A 115 -14.88 6.03 9.70
N THR A 116 -13.57 6.05 9.41
CA THR A 116 -12.65 7.03 9.97
C THR A 116 -12.87 8.44 9.44
N ALA A 117 -13.27 8.59 8.17
CA ALA A 117 -13.66 9.90 7.62
C ALA A 117 -14.91 10.45 8.29
N ARG A 118 -15.94 9.63 8.51
CA ARG A 118 -17.17 10.05 9.21
C ARG A 118 -16.88 10.47 10.64
N ASP A 119 -16.08 9.70 11.36
CA ASP A 119 -15.63 10.06 12.70
C ASP A 119 -14.87 11.39 12.69
N ALA A 120 -13.96 11.57 11.73
CA ALA A 120 -13.22 12.81 11.55
C ALA A 120 -14.14 14.01 11.33
N ARG A 121 -15.08 13.92 10.38
CA ARG A 121 -16.03 15.00 10.06
C ARG A 121 -16.90 15.36 11.25
N LYS A 122 -17.36 14.36 12.01
CA LYS A 122 -18.10 14.59 13.26
C LYS A 122 -17.26 15.37 14.27
N LEU A 123 -16.04 14.91 14.56
CA LEU A 123 -15.14 15.55 15.53
C LEU A 123 -14.75 16.97 15.12
N LEU A 124 -14.51 17.20 13.83
CA LEU A 124 -14.24 18.52 13.27
C LEU A 124 -15.45 19.46 13.45
N GLY A 125 -16.67 18.97 13.20
CA GLY A 125 -17.91 19.72 13.42
C GLY A 125 -18.20 20.04 14.89
N GLU A 126 -17.76 19.18 15.81
CA GLU A 126 -17.85 19.38 17.26
C GLU A 126 -16.74 20.30 17.81
N GLY A 127 -15.83 20.78 16.96
CA GLY A 127 -14.70 21.63 17.34
C GLY A 127 -13.51 20.88 17.94
N ASN A 128 -13.55 19.54 18.00
CA ASN A 128 -12.42 18.72 18.43
C ASN A 128 -11.42 18.52 17.28
N ARG A 129 -10.76 19.63 16.90
CA ARG A 129 -9.97 19.71 15.67
C ARG A 129 -8.77 18.78 15.63
N ALA A 130 -8.07 18.61 16.76
CA ALA A 130 -6.89 17.76 16.82
C ALA A 130 -7.24 16.27 16.62
N GLU A 131 -8.24 15.76 17.35
CA GLU A 131 -8.69 14.38 17.19
C GLU A 131 -9.36 14.17 15.82
N GLY A 132 -10.12 15.16 15.33
CA GLY A 132 -10.70 15.12 13.98
C GLY A 132 -9.65 14.98 12.87
N LEU A 133 -8.56 15.77 12.93
CA LEU A 133 -7.45 15.64 11.99
C LEU A 133 -6.70 14.32 12.12
N ARG A 134 -6.57 13.78 13.33
CA ARG A 134 -5.98 12.44 13.56
C ARG A 134 -6.80 11.35 12.88
N ARG A 135 -8.13 11.33 13.06
CA ARG A 135 -9.02 10.38 12.38
C ARG A 135 -9.01 10.56 10.86
N LEU A 136 -8.93 11.79 10.40
CA LEU A 136 -8.81 12.08 8.97
C LEU A 136 -7.50 11.57 8.39
N ALA A 137 -6.40 11.66 9.15
CA ALA A 137 -5.11 11.11 8.75
C ALA A 137 -5.15 9.59 8.61
N TRP A 138 -5.84 8.87 9.53
CA TRP A 138 -6.04 7.43 9.39
C TRP A 138 -6.88 7.08 8.15
N SER A 139 -7.93 7.86 7.88
CA SER A 139 -8.71 7.70 6.64
C SER A 139 -7.85 7.91 5.39
N GLY A 140 -7.01 8.96 5.41
CA GLY A 140 -6.06 9.26 4.35
C GLY A 140 -5.04 8.16 4.14
N HIS A 141 -4.55 7.53 5.22
CA HIS A 141 -3.66 6.37 5.16
C HIS A 141 -4.27 5.21 4.38
N TYR A 142 -5.45 4.72 4.78
CA TYR A 142 -6.11 3.61 4.06
C TYR A 142 -6.46 3.97 2.61
N LEU A 143 -6.72 5.24 2.34
CA LEU A 143 -6.99 5.72 0.98
C LEU A 143 -5.73 5.74 0.12
N GLN A 144 -4.60 6.15 0.70
CA GLN A 144 -3.29 6.13 0.05
C GLN A 144 -2.86 4.68 -0.19
N ASP A 145 -3.06 3.77 0.76
CA ASP A 145 -2.88 2.33 0.60
C ASP A 145 -3.50 1.80 -0.70
N LEU A 146 -4.75 2.16 -0.95
CA LEU A 146 -5.45 1.72 -2.16
C LEU A 146 -4.87 2.29 -3.45
N ALA A 147 -4.10 3.36 -3.42
CA ALA A 147 -3.43 3.92 -4.59
C ALA A 147 -2.21 3.10 -5.03
N GLN A 148 -1.79 2.12 -4.22
CA GLN A 148 -0.70 1.22 -4.55
C GLN A 148 -1.25 -0.10 -5.10
N PRO A 149 -0.77 -0.58 -6.26
CA PRO A 149 -1.36 -1.75 -6.91
C PRO A 149 -1.34 -3.06 -6.13
N PHE A 150 -0.31 -3.40 -5.34
CA PHE A 150 -0.32 -4.58 -4.45
C PHE A 150 -1.41 -4.54 -3.36
N HIS A 151 -1.92 -3.36 -3.01
CA HIS A 151 -3.05 -3.25 -2.09
C HIS A 151 -4.41 -3.39 -2.78
N SER A 152 -4.42 -3.42 -4.12
CA SER A 152 -5.64 -3.53 -4.94
C SER A 152 -5.70 -4.82 -5.78
N VAL A 153 -4.58 -5.52 -5.98
CA VAL A 153 -4.52 -6.83 -6.65
C VAL A 153 -3.58 -7.80 -5.94
N GLN A 154 -3.93 -9.10 -5.95
CA GLN A 154 -3.08 -10.14 -5.34
C GLN A 154 -1.81 -10.44 -6.16
N ILE A 155 -1.88 -10.32 -7.49
CA ILE A 155 -0.77 -10.66 -8.39
C ILE A 155 -0.65 -9.56 -9.45
N VAL A 156 0.27 -8.62 -9.25
CA VAL A 156 0.51 -7.53 -10.21
C VAL A 156 1.14 -8.03 -11.53
N HIS A 157 1.85 -9.17 -11.52
CA HIS A 157 2.40 -9.79 -12.72
C HIS A 157 2.56 -11.32 -12.60
N TRP A 158 2.08 -12.05 -13.61
CA TRP A 158 2.16 -13.53 -13.66
C TRP A 158 3.60 -14.09 -13.63
N ARG A 159 4.61 -13.31 -14.05
CA ARG A 159 6.03 -13.71 -13.99
C ARG A 159 6.61 -13.75 -12.57
N MET A 160 5.97 -13.06 -11.63
CA MET A 160 6.36 -13.11 -10.21
C MET A 160 6.01 -14.45 -9.59
N VAL A 161 4.94 -15.10 -10.08
CA VAL A 161 4.52 -16.43 -9.63
C VAL A 161 5.63 -17.47 -9.88
N PRO A 162 6.01 -18.27 -8.86
CA PRO A 162 7.02 -19.31 -8.98
C PRO A 162 6.41 -20.60 -9.51
N TRP A 163 5.98 -20.61 -10.78
CA TRP A 163 5.27 -21.73 -11.40
C TRP A 163 5.93 -23.11 -11.22
N GLY A 164 7.26 -23.18 -11.08
CA GLY A 164 7.97 -24.43 -10.78
C GLY A 164 7.57 -25.10 -9.46
N ALA A 165 7.04 -24.34 -8.48
CA ALA A 165 6.58 -24.87 -7.20
C ALA A 165 5.42 -25.88 -7.33
N ILE A 166 4.65 -25.81 -8.43
CA ILE A 166 3.58 -26.78 -8.70
C ILE A 166 4.11 -28.20 -8.92
N GLY A 167 5.37 -28.34 -9.35
CA GLY A 167 6.04 -29.62 -9.59
C GLY A 167 6.62 -30.27 -8.33
N ALA A 168 6.37 -29.73 -7.14
CA ALA A 168 6.92 -30.25 -5.90
C ALA A 168 6.40 -31.67 -5.57
N TRP A 169 7.27 -32.50 -4.99
CA TRP A 169 6.95 -33.85 -4.54
C TRP A 169 6.68 -33.90 -3.02
N PRO A 170 5.64 -34.62 -2.54
CA PRO A 170 4.64 -35.35 -3.32
C PRO A 170 3.67 -34.41 -4.06
N PRO A 171 3.08 -34.83 -5.21
CA PRO A 171 2.25 -33.95 -6.05
C PRO A 171 1.05 -33.36 -5.31
N ALA A 172 0.55 -34.07 -4.28
CA ALA A 172 -0.52 -33.59 -3.40
C ALA A 172 -0.18 -32.25 -2.70
N LYS A 173 1.11 -31.91 -2.55
CA LYS A 173 1.58 -30.65 -1.98
C LYS A 173 1.94 -29.60 -3.04
N GLY A 174 1.84 -29.91 -4.33
CA GLY A 174 2.24 -29.00 -5.41
C GLY A 174 1.48 -27.68 -5.37
N PHE A 175 0.15 -27.72 -5.22
CA PHE A 175 -0.67 -26.51 -5.13
C PHE A 175 -0.42 -25.72 -3.84
N GLU A 176 -0.32 -26.40 -2.69
CA GLU A 176 0.00 -25.78 -1.40
C GLU A 176 1.35 -25.05 -1.46
N ASN A 177 2.36 -25.69 -2.04
CA ASN A 177 3.68 -25.10 -2.24
C ASN A 177 3.63 -23.93 -3.22
N LEU A 178 2.85 -24.03 -4.31
CA LEU A 178 2.66 -22.91 -5.23
C LEU A 178 2.05 -21.71 -4.50
N VAL A 179 1.01 -21.91 -3.69
CA VAL A 179 0.39 -20.83 -2.89
C VAL A 179 1.41 -20.22 -1.95
N LYS A 180 2.11 -21.05 -1.15
CA LYS A 180 3.11 -20.60 -0.18
C LYS A 180 4.22 -19.78 -0.85
N GLU A 181 4.81 -20.31 -1.92
CA GLU A 181 5.90 -19.65 -2.63
C GLU A 181 5.41 -18.41 -3.38
N THR A 182 4.18 -18.42 -3.92
CA THR A 182 3.56 -17.24 -4.52
C THR A 182 3.42 -16.13 -3.49
N THR A 183 2.85 -16.42 -2.31
CA THR A 183 2.71 -15.44 -1.22
C THR A 183 4.06 -14.84 -0.84
N ARG A 184 5.11 -15.67 -0.67
CA ARG A 184 6.46 -15.18 -0.37
C ARG A 184 7.01 -14.29 -1.50
N THR A 185 6.93 -14.74 -2.75
CA THR A 185 7.47 -13.99 -3.89
C THR A 185 6.76 -12.65 -4.09
N ILE A 186 5.42 -12.64 -4.05
CA ILE A 186 4.62 -11.42 -4.19
C ILE A 186 4.93 -10.47 -3.02
N SER A 187 5.03 -10.98 -1.79
CA SER A 187 5.47 -10.19 -0.64
C SER A 187 6.84 -9.57 -0.89
N ASN A 188 7.82 -10.32 -1.41
CA ASN A 188 9.15 -9.76 -1.70
C ASN A 188 9.10 -8.62 -2.73
N TYR A 189 8.32 -8.75 -3.82
CA TYR A 189 8.16 -7.65 -4.79
C TYR A 189 7.45 -6.45 -4.15
N HIS A 190 6.37 -6.69 -3.41
CA HIS A 190 5.64 -5.65 -2.68
C HIS A 190 6.58 -4.85 -1.77
N TRP A 191 7.38 -5.52 -0.93
CA TRP A 191 8.31 -4.88 -0.02
C TRP A 191 9.46 -4.15 -0.76
N ALA A 192 9.96 -4.74 -1.84
CA ALA A 192 10.98 -4.10 -2.67
C ALA A 192 10.45 -2.82 -3.35
N TYR A 193 9.19 -2.84 -3.78
CA TYR A 193 8.53 -1.66 -4.36
C TYR A 193 8.32 -0.57 -3.31
N GLU A 194 7.76 -0.88 -2.15
CA GLU A 194 7.55 0.12 -1.09
C GLU A 194 8.87 0.74 -0.62
N GLY A 195 9.91 -0.08 -0.46
CA GLY A 195 11.25 0.40 -0.15
C GLY A 195 11.80 1.35 -1.22
N TYR A 196 11.57 1.05 -2.50
CA TYR A 196 11.96 1.92 -3.62
C TYR A 196 11.23 3.27 -3.57
N VAL A 197 9.91 3.24 -3.38
CA VAL A 197 9.07 4.44 -3.29
C VAL A 197 9.53 5.30 -2.11
N LEU A 198 9.68 4.72 -0.92
CA LEU A 198 10.10 5.45 0.27
C LEU A 198 11.49 6.09 0.11
N TYR A 199 12.46 5.32 -0.40
CA TYR A 199 13.82 5.78 -0.61
C TYR A 199 13.83 7.02 -1.51
N HIS A 200 13.17 6.96 -2.67
CA HIS A 200 13.17 8.06 -3.63
C HIS A 200 12.21 9.20 -3.29
N LEU A 201 11.12 8.94 -2.55
CA LEU A 201 10.23 9.98 -2.04
C LEU A 201 10.95 10.87 -1.02
N LYS A 202 11.79 10.28 -0.16
CA LYS A 202 12.67 11.02 0.77
C LYS A 202 13.67 11.91 0.03
N GLU A 203 14.13 11.50 -1.16
CA GLU A 203 15.00 12.28 -2.04
C GLU A 203 14.26 13.36 -2.85
N GLY A 204 12.92 13.44 -2.77
CA GLY A 204 12.12 14.40 -3.56
C GLY A 204 11.99 14.01 -5.04
N ALA A 205 12.29 12.76 -5.38
CA ALA A 205 12.33 12.27 -6.77
C ALA A 205 10.98 12.32 -7.50
N PHE A 206 9.88 12.40 -6.75
CA PHE A 206 8.50 12.37 -7.25
C PHE A 206 7.75 13.70 -7.11
N ASP A 207 8.39 14.75 -6.58
CA ASP A 207 7.72 16.03 -6.27
C ASP A 207 7.03 16.65 -7.49
N SER A 208 7.62 16.48 -8.67
CA SER A 208 7.08 17.00 -9.94
C SER A 208 5.77 16.33 -10.37
N CYS A 209 5.58 15.05 -10.07
CA CYS A 209 4.41 14.31 -10.55
C CYS A 209 3.23 14.30 -9.57
N LEU A 210 3.47 14.52 -8.27
CA LEU A 210 2.40 14.55 -7.25
C LEU A 210 1.28 15.53 -7.56
N ASN A 211 1.58 16.62 -8.26
CA ASN A 211 0.64 17.69 -8.57
C ASN A 211 0.34 17.80 -10.08
N ASP A 212 0.91 16.91 -10.91
CA ASP A 212 0.75 16.93 -12.36
C ASP A 212 -0.59 16.29 -12.76
N PRO A 213 -1.55 17.05 -13.33
CA PRO A 213 -2.82 16.49 -13.77
C PRO A 213 -2.67 15.38 -14.82
N ALA A 214 -1.59 15.37 -15.61
CA ALA A 214 -1.34 14.33 -16.60
C ALA A 214 -1.00 12.96 -15.96
N MET A 215 -0.64 12.95 -14.68
CA MET A 215 -0.32 11.73 -13.92
C MET A 215 -1.53 11.19 -13.16
N ILE A 216 -2.60 11.97 -13.01
CA ILE A 216 -3.82 11.57 -12.31
C ILE A 216 -4.67 10.71 -13.23
N THR A 217 -4.92 9.46 -12.85
CA THR A 217 -5.76 8.52 -13.60
C THR A 217 -7.06 8.17 -12.88
N ILE A 218 -7.19 8.48 -11.58
CA ILE A 218 -8.46 8.28 -10.87
C ILE A 218 -9.58 9.12 -11.47
N GLN A 219 -10.74 8.51 -11.62
CA GLN A 219 -11.97 9.21 -11.97
C GLN A 219 -12.66 9.64 -10.68
N ALA A 220 -13.11 10.89 -10.60
CA ALA A 220 -13.89 11.33 -9.45
C ALA A 220 -15.17 10.49 -9.34
N PRO A 221 -15.61 10.13 -8.11
CA PRO A 221 -16.87 9.45 -7.92
C PRO A 221 -18.03 10.22 -8.58
N ALA A 222 -19.02 9.50 -9.09
CA ALA A 222 -20.24 10.11 -9.63
C ALA A 222 -21.09 10.76 -8.53
N THR A 223 -20.94 10.34 -7.27
CA THR A 223 -21.61 10.97 -6.15
C THR A 223 -21.09 12.37 -5.89
N ALA A 224 -22.00 13.23 -5.41
CA ALA A 224 -21.63 14.57 -4.96
C ALA A 224 -20.64 14.49 -3.79
N LEU A 225 -19.70 15.44 -3.75
CA LEU A 225 -18.75 15.61 -2.64
C LEU A 225 -19.44 15.83 -1.29
N SER A 226 -20.72 16.23 -1.26
CA SER A 226 -21.48 16.34 -0.01
C SER A 226 -22.02 14.99 0.50
N SER A 227 -21.99 13.93 -0.32
CA SER A 227 -22.57 12.62 0.02
C SER A 227 -21.86 11.98 1.22
N PRO A 228 -22.59 11.40 2.19
CA PRO A 228 -21.99 10.71 3.32
C PRO A 228 -21.23 9.44 2.92
N ASP A 229 -21.46 8.90 1.72
CA ASP A 229 -20.78 7.71 1.19
C ASP A 229 -19.60 8.04 0.26
N TYR A 230 -19.39 9.32 -0.05
CA TYR A 230 -18.32 9.78 -0.95
C TYR A 230 -16.93 9.22 -0.59
N PRO A 231 -16.48 9.14 0.69
CA PRO A 231 -15.18 8.59 1.01
C PRO A 231 -15.00 7.13 0.58
N ARG A 232 -16.07 6.32 0.70
CA ARG A 232 -16.05 4.91 0.28
C ARG A 232 -15.95 4.79 -1.24
N GLU A 233 -16.73 5.60 -1.96
CA GLU A 233 -16.69 5.58 -3.42
C GLU A 233 -15.37 6.12 -3.97
N LEU A 234 -14.79 7.12 -3.32
CA LEU A 234 -13.46 7.61 -3.63
C LEU A 234 -12.41 6.50 -3.43
N ALA A 235 -12.48 5.76 -2.33
CA ALA A 235 -11.60 4.62 -2.08
C ALA A 235 -11.72 3.52 -3.14
N LEU A 236 -12.95 3.21 -3.58
CA LEU A 236 -13.19 2.24 -4.66
C LEU A 236 -12.64 2.75 -6.00
N ALA A 237 -12.82 4.03 -6.32
CA ALA A 237 -12.28 4.62 -7.54
C ALA A 237 -10.73 4.63 -7.57
N VAL A 238 -10.11 4.85 -6.41
CA VAL A 238 -8.64 4.74 -6.25
C VAL A 238 -8.18 3.30 -6.45
N ALA A 239 -8.84 2.33 -5.81
CA ALA A 239 -8.52 0.92 -5.98
C ALA A 239 -8.67 0.47 -7.44
N ASP A 240 -9.73 0.90 -8.13
CA ASP A 240 -9.93 0.63 -9.55
C ASP A 240 -8.81 1.20 -10.42
N ALA A 241 -8.37 2.43 -10.18
CA ALA A 241 -7.23 3.01 -10.89
C ALA A 241 -5.94 2.22 -10.63
N SER A 242 -5.73 1.73 -9.40
CA SER A 242 -4.58 0.90 -9.06
C SER A 242 -4.60 -0.47 -9.74
N VAL A 243 -5.78 -1.06 -9.92
CA VAL A 243 -5.95 -2.28 -10.75
C VAL A 243 -5.47 -2.01 -12.19
N GLU A 244 -5.83 -0.87 -12.79
CA GLU A 244 -5.36 -0.50 -14.14
C GLU A 244 -3.84 -0.33 -14.22
N LEU A 245 -3.21 0.17 -13.15
CA LEU A 245 -1.75 0.37 -13.09
C LEU A 245 -0.98 -0.93 -12.82
N ALA A 246 -1.62 -1.96 -12.24
CA ALA A 246 -0.95 -3.17 -11.79
C ALA A 246 -0.11 -3.87 -12.87
N PRO A 247 -0.57 -4.06 -14.13
CA PRO A 247 0.24 -4.70 -15.16
C PRO A 247 1.47 -3.87 -15.56
N GLU A 248 1.38 -2.54 -15.52
CA GLU A 248 2.50 -1.63 -15.79
C GLU A 248 3.53 -1.72 -14.67
N LEU A 249 3.08 -1.66 -13.41
CA LEU A 249 3.93 -1.82 -12.23
C LEU A 249 4.66 -3.15 -12.27
N GLY A 250 3.91 -4.23 -12.46
CA GLY A 250 4.45 -5.56 -12.49
C GLY A 250 5.51 -5.79 -13.57
N ARG A 251 5.37 -5.16 -14.74
CA ARG A 251 6.42 -5.18 -15.78
C ARG A 251 7.66 -4.39 -15.36
N ALA A 252 7.47 -3.18 -14.82
CA ALA A 252 8.56 -2.32 -14.39
C ALA A 252 9.39 -2.93 -13.25
N GLU A 253 8.76 -3.60 -12.30
CA GLU A 253 9.46 -4.33 -11.24
C GLU A 253 10.21 -5.55 -11.76
N MET A 254 9.62 -6.31 -12.68
CA MET A 254 10.31 -7.43 -13.32
C MET A 254 11.51 -6.97 -14.15
N GLU A 255 11.49 -5.75 -14.70
CA GLU A 255 12.64 -5.14 -15.36
C GLU A 255 13.72 -4.72 -14.35
N LYS A 256 13.32 -4.08 -13.24
CA LYS A 256 14.24 -3.57 -12.21
C LYS A 256 14.86 -4.67 -11.34
N TYR A 257 14.07 -5.62 -10.85
CA TYR A 257 14.48 -6.63 -9.89
C TYR A 257 14.67 -8.02 -10.50
N GLY A 258 14.21 -8.24 -11.73
CA GLY A 258 14.34 -9.54 -12.40
C GLY A 258 13.65 -10.66 -11.64
N THR A 259 14.25 -11.84 -11.65
CA THR A 259 13.76 -13.03 -10.93
C THR A 259 14.38 -13.20 -9.54
N ARG A 260 15.29 -12.31 -9.13
CA ARG A 260 16.05 -12.43 -7.89
C ARG A 260 15.14 -12.54 -6.66
N LEU A 261 14.09 -11.72 -6.60
CA LEU A 261 13.11 -11.73 -5.50
C LEU A 261 12.29 -13.02 -5.37
N LYS A 262 12.46 -13.97 -6.31
CA LYS A 262 11.85 -15.30 -6.25
C LYS A 262 12.75 -16.34 -5.59
N GLU A 263 14.04 -16.06 -5.45
CA GLU A 263 15.02 -16.94 -4.84
C GLU A 263 14.63 -17.29 -3.40
N SER A 264 14.84 -18.54 -2.99
CA SER A 264 14.35 -19.09 -1.71
C SER A 264 15.00 -18.46 -0.47
N GLU A 265 16.18 -17.89 -0.64
CA GLU A 265 16.96 -17.18 0.36
C GLU A 265 16.47 -15.76 0.63
N ILE A 266 15.59 -15.23 -0.24
CA ILE A 266 14.98 -13.90 -0.07
C ILE A 266 13.60 -14.06 0.56
N ASP A 267 13.41 -13.43 1.70
CA ASP A 267 12.16 -13.35 2.45
C ASP A 267 12.18 -12.03 3.22
N LEU A 268 11.85 -10.95 2.51
CA LEU A 268 12.01 -9.58 3.00
C LEU A 268 11.11 -9.31 4.21
N ALA A 269 9.94 -9.96 4.27
CA ALA A 269 9.03 -9.87 5.41
C ALA A 269 9.60 -10.49 6.70
N HIS A 270 10.67 -11.28 6.60
CA HIS A 270 11.38 -11.90 7.72
C HIS A 270 12.86 -11.49 7.77
N ASP A 271 13.18 -10.31 7.23
CA ASP A 271 14.52 -9.72 7.22
C ASP A 271 15.60 -10.60 6.54
N LYS A 272 15.22 -11.38 5.52
CA LYS A 272 16.17 -12.21 4.74
C LYS A 272 16.37 -11.68 3.33
N GLY A 273 17.62 -11.41 2.98
CA GLY A 273 18.02 -10.84 1.70
C GLY A 273 18.09 -9.31 1.74
N ASN A 274 18.61 -8.72 0.67
CA ASN A 274 18.79 -7.26 0.54
C ASN A 274 18.28 -6.79 -0.82
N VAL A 275 17.65 -5.62 -0.87
CA VAL A 275 17.20 -4.99 -2.11
C VAL A 275 18.03 -3.74 -2.40
N GLU A 276 18.42 -3.56 -3.65
CA GLU A 276 19.11 -2.35 -4.11
C GLU A 276 18.12 -1.42 -4.81
N TYR A 277 17.86 -0.25 -4.21
CA TYR A 277 16.94 0.74 -4.78
C TYR A 277 17.59 1.58 -5.89
N THR A 278 18.94 1.65 -5.93
CA THR A 278 19.70 2.32 -6.98
C THR A 278 20.20 1.32 -8.05
N PRO A 279 20.47 1.75 -9.29
CA PRO A 279 20.03 3.03 -9.87
C PRO A 279 18.50 3.07 -10.03
N ARG A 280 17.96 4.28 -10.24
CA ARG A 280 16.53 4.49 -10.56
C ARG A 280 16.11 3.72 -11.81
N SER A 281 14.84 3.32 -11.85
CA SER A 281 14.22 2.73 -13.04
C SER A 281 13.20 3.70 -13.61
N ALA A 282 13.39 4.16 -14.85
CA ALA A 282 12.48 5.09 -15.49
C ALA A 282 11.06 4.51 -15.65
N ALA A 283 10.96 3.21 -15.95
CA ALA A 283 9.67 2.52 -16.05
C ALA A 283 8.98 2.45 -14.68
N LEU A 284 9.73 2.16 -13.62
CA LEU A 284 9.18 2.08 -12.26
C LEU A 284 8.79 3.47 -11.74
N ASP A 285 9.59 4.48 -12.04
CA ASP A 285 9.31 5.88 -11.70
C ASP A 285 8.01 6.37 -12.36
N GLN A 286 7.79 6.04 -13.65
CA GLN A 286 6.61 6.47 -14.38
C GLN A 286 5.31 5.95 -13.75
N VAL A 287 5.23 4.65 -13.47
CA VAL A 287 4.04 4.05 -12.84
C VAL A 287 3.89 4.46 -11.38
N THR A 288 5.01 4.59 -10.65
CA THR A 288 5.01 5.13 -9.27
C THR A 288 4.44 6.55 -9.24
N CYS A 289 4.82 7.39 -10.21
CA CYS A 289 4.30 8.74 -10.31
C CYS A 289 2.78 8.79 -10.49
N LYS A 290 2.20 7.92 -11.32
CA LYS A 290 0.74 7.82 -11.48
C LYS A 290 0.06 7.39 -10.18
N ALA A 291 0.60 6.36 -9.51
CA ALA A 291 0.09 5.88 -8.23
C ALA A 291 0.13 6.97 -7.15
N LEU A 292 1.26 7.67 -7.00
CA LEU A 292 1.41 8.74 -6.02
C LEU A 292 0.55 9.97 -6.36
N ALA A 293 0.38 10.32 -7.64
CA ALA A 293 -0.52 11.39 -8.07
C ALA A 293 -1.99 11.06 -7.74
N ASN A 294 -2.41 9.80 -7.93
CA ASN A 294 -3.73 9.32 -7.51
C ASN A 294 -3.90 9.42 -5.99
N ALA A 295 -2.91 8.97 -5.22
CA ALA A 295 -2.89 9.05 -3.76
C ALA A 295 -3.02 10.50 -3.28
N ALA A 296 -2.24 11.41 -3.87
CA ALA A 296 -2.26 12.83 -3.56
C ALA A 296 -3.64 13.44 -3.86
N ARG A 297 -4.16 13.21 -5.06
CA ARG A 297 -5.46 13.74 -5.48
C ARG A 297 -6.62 13.21 -4.63
N ALA A 298 -6.61 11.92 -4.30
CA ALA A 298 -7.62 11.32 -3.45
C ALA A 298 -7.56 11.89 -2.04
N THR A 299 -6.36 12.09 -1.48
CA THR A 299 -6.18 12.72 -0.18
C THR A 299 -6.72 14.15 -0.15
N GLU A 300 -6.48 14.94 -1.22
CA GLU A 300 -7.05 16.29 -1.35
C GLU A 300 -8.59 16.27 -1.29
N LEU A 301 -9.21 15.40 -2.08
CA LEU A 301 -10.68 15.27 -2.15
C LEU A 301 -11.28 14.79 -0.83
N LEU A 302 -10.60 13.89 -0.12
CA LEU A 302 -11.02 13.42 1.20
C LEU A 302 -10.97 14.54 2.24
N VAL A 303 -9.90 15.36 2.21
CA VAL A 303 -9.77 16.53 3.09
C VAL A 303 -10.85 17.56 2.79
N GLU A 304 -11.12 17.83 1.51
CA GLU A 304 -12.21 18.73 1.09
C GLU A 304 -13.56 18.24 1.61
N TRP A 305 -13.87 16.95 1.44
CA TRP A 305 -15.09 16.33 1.95
C TRP A 305 -15.26 16.48 3.47
N ALA A 306 -14.17 16.35 4.23
CA ALA A 306 -14.21 16.38 5.69
C ALA A 306 -14.36 17.79 6.25
N LEU A 307 -13.86 18.81 5.55
CA LEU A 307 -13.88 20.20 5.99
C LEU A 307 -15.11 21.00 5.54
N HIS A 308 -15.84 20.53 4.52
CA HIS A 308 -17.02 21.20 3.97
C HIS A 308 -18.30 20.37 4.17
N PRO A 309 -18.85 20.36 5.40
CA PRO A 309 -20.01 19.54 5.73
C PRO A 309 -21.33 19.96 5.08
#